data_AF-A0A7V2EYZ4-F1
#
_entry.id   AF-A0A7V2EYZ4-F1
#
_cell.length_a   1.000
_cell.length_b   1.000
_cell.length_c   1.000
_cell.angle_alpha   90.00
_cell.angle_beta   90.00
_cell.angle_gamma   90.00
#
_symmetry.space_group_name_H-M   'P 1'
#
loop_
_entity.id
_entity.type
_entity.pdbx_description
1 polymer ?
#
loop_
_entity_poly.entity_id
_entity_poly.type
_entity_poly.pdbx_seq_one_letter_code
_entity_poly.pdbx_strand_id
1 'polypeptide(L)'
;MTFASLASEALDITFDEFGVDALYSPQGGAAVNVRVIATRPDEIVGFGETRIHAETALYEVRVSELAQPRPDDLLTIDGADYVIQGEPERRDPHRLVWTLDTRPA
;
A
#
# COMPACT_ATOMS: atom_id res chain seq x y z
N MET A 1 18.62 15.36 16.80
CA MET A 1 18.43 14.37 15.72
C MET A 1 18.28 13.01 16.37
N THR A 2 17.14 12.35 16.21
CA THR A 2 16.91 10.99 16.72
C THR A 2 16.86 10.02 15.53
N PHE A 3 17.01 8.72 15.80
CA PHE A 3 16.87 7.71 14.74
C PHE A 3 15.49 7.78 14.06
N ALA A 4 14.43 7.99 14.86
CA ALA A 4 13.06 8.10 14.35
C ALA A 4 12.87 9.28 13.37
N SER A 5 13.49 10.44 13.65
CA SER A 5 13.40 11.58 12.73
C SER A 5 14.12 11.31 11.41
N LEU A 6 15.28 10.64 11.46
CA LEU A 6 16.03 10.24 10.26
C LEU A 6 15.29 9.18 9.44
N ALA A 7 14.64 8.22 10.10
CA ALA A 7 13.86 7.19 9.42
C ALA A 7 12.64 7.77 8.67
N SER A 8 11.95 8.74 9.28
CA SER A 8 10.85 9.45 8.61
C SER A 8 11.33 10.21 7.38
N GLU A 9 12.43 10.95 7.51
CA GLU A 9 13.01 11.72 6.40
C GLU A 9 13.47 10.82 5.24
N ALA A 10 14.07 9.67 5.55
CA ALA A 10 14.42 8.68 4.54
C ALA A 10 13.19 8.08 3.84
N LEU A 11 12.11 7.81 4.57
CA LEU A 11 10.85 7.37 3.98
C LEU A 11 10.25 8.45 3.07
N ASP A 12 10.29 9.71 3.47
CA ASP A 12 9.77 10.79 2.64
C ASP A 12 10.52 10.87 1.30
N ILE A 13 11.84 10.74 1.29
CA ILE A 13 12.64 10.66 0.06
C ILE A 13 12.27 9.43 -0.77
N THR A 14 12.08 8.28 -0.11
CA THR A 14 11.77 7.01 -0.79
C THR A 14 10.42 7.07 -1.49
N PHE A 15 9.41 7.61 -0.80
CA PHE A 15 8.07 7.80 -1.37
C PHE A 15 8.08 8.88 -2.44
N ASP A 16 8.89 9.93 -2.31
CA ASP A 16 8.99 10.95 -3.36
C ASP A 16 9.58 10.41 -4.67
N GLU A 17 10.59 9.56 -4.59
CA GLU A 17 11.27 8.98 -5.75
C GLU A 17 10.52 7.79 -6.38
N PHE A 18 9.99 6.87 -5.55
CA PHE A 18 9.45 5.59 -6.01
C PHE A 18 7.93 5.44 -5.83
N GLY A 19 7.31 6.37 -5.11
CA GLY A 19 5.88 6.33 -4.86
C GLY A 19 5.07 6.78 -6.07
N VAL A 20 3.91 6.15 -6.24
CA VAL A 20 2.90 6.54 -7.22
C VAL A 20 1.73 7.20 -6.51
N ASP A 21 1.11 8.17 -7.19
CA ASP A 21 -0.04 8.87 -6.65
C ASP A 21 -1.26 7.93 -6.68
N ALA A 22 -2.00 7.90 -5.57
CA ALA A 22 -3.18 7.09 -5.41
C ALA A 22 -4.27 7.85 -4.67
N LEU A 23 -5.52 7.45 -4.92
CA LEU A 23 -6.67 7.94 -4.18
C LEU A 23 -7.18 6.85 -3.24
N TYR A 24 -7.04 7.04 -1.94
CA TYR A 24 -7.64 6.18 -0.94
C TYR A 24 -9.07 6.65 -0.64
N SER A 25 -10.04 5.75 -0.78
CA SER A 25 -11.46 6.01 -0.54
C SER A 25 -11.98 5.07 0.55
N PRO A 26 -12.22 5.58 1.78
CA PRO A 26 -12.80 4.76 2.83
C PRO A 26 -14.26 4.44 2.52
N GLN A 27 -14.80 3.33 3.05
CA GLN A 27 -16.23 3.02 2.92
C GLN A 27 -17.16 4.12 3.48
N GLY A 28 -16.64 4.93 4.40
CA GLY A 28 -17.31 6.12 4.89
C GLY A 28 -16.29 7.22 5.16
N GLY A 29 -16.43 8.35 4.49
CA GLY A 29 -15.53 9.50 4.64
C GLY A 29 -15.24 10.17 3.31
N ALA A 30 -14.35 11.15 3.35
CA ALA A 30 -13.81 11.78 2.15
C ALA A 30 -12.60 10.98 1.65
N ALA A 31 -12.46 10.88 0.34
CA ALA A 31 -11.27 10.31 -0.27
C ALA A 31 -10.05 11.19 0.00
N VAL A 32 -8.89 10.56 0.14
CA VAL A 32 -7.61 11.20 0.49
C VAL A 32 -6.57 10.81 -0.55
N ASN A 33 -5.87 11.82 -1.09
CA ASN A 33 -4.71 11.56 -1.94
C ASN A 33 -3.57 11.06 -1.07
N VAL A 34 -2.98 9.94 -1.45
CA VAL A 34 -1.87 9.30 -0.77
C VAL A 34 -0.82 8.90 -1.79
N ARG A 35 0.39 8.59 -1.31
CA ARG A 35 1.45 8.06 -2.15
C ARG A 35 1.76 6.65 -1.73
N VAL A 36 1.78 5.73 -2.69
CA VAL A 36 1.95 4.30 -2.42
C VAL A 36 3.13 3.72 -3.19
N ILE A 37 3.78 2.71 -2.62
CA ILE A 37 4.82 1.94 -3.30
C ILE A 37 4.29 0.52 -3.48
N ALA A 38 4.28 0.03 -4.73
CA ALA A 38 3.94 -1.36 -5.02
C ALA A 38 5.07 -2.28 -4.53
N THR A 39 4.77 -3.10 -3.54
CA THR A 39 5.70 -4.12 -3.03
C THR A 39 5.39 -5.41 -3.76
N ARG A 40 6.05 -5.66 -4.90
CA ARG A 40 5.81 -6.89 -5.66
C ARG A 40 6.15 -8.11 -4.79
N PRO A 41 5.27 -9.12 -4.65
CA PRO A 41 5.74 -10.46 -4.43
C PRO A 41 6.37 -10.92 -5.75
N ASP A 42 7.68 -10.76 -5.89
CA ASP A 42 8.41 -11.44 -6.97
C ASP A 42 8.33 -12.95 -6.72
N GLU A 43 7.24 -13.59 -7.18
CA GLU A 43 7.18 -15.05 -7.31
C GLU A 43 6.47 -15.44 -8.61
N ILE A 44 7.25 -15.75 -9.64
CA ILE A 44 6.79 -16.56 -10.77
C ILE A 44 7.02 -18.02 -10.38
N VAL A 45 6.05 -18.66 -9.71
CA VAL A 45 6.04 -20.12 -9.57
C VAL A 45 5.32 -20.72 -10.78
N GLY A 46 6.08 -21.09 -11.81
CA GLY A 46 5.56 -21.79 -12.97
C GLY A 46 5.43 -23.31 -12.71
N PHE A 47 4.20 -23.83 -12.70
CA PHE A 47 3.92 -25.26 -12.90
C PHE A 47 2.60 -25.42 -13.70
N GLY A 48 2.72 -25.60 -15.02
CA GLY A 48 1.60 -25.98 -15.92
C GLY A 48 0.89 -24.83 -16.67
N GLU A 49 0.02 -25.21 -17.62
CA GLU A 49 -0.71 -24.29 -18.54
C GLU A 49 -1.86 -23.49 -17.91
N THR A 50 -2.06 -23.59 -16.60
CA THR A 50 -3.13 -22.87 -15.90
C THR A 50 -2.53 -21.73 -15.09
N ARG A 51 -2.49 -20.52 -15.67
CA ARG A 51 -2.18 -19.29 -14.93
C ARG A 51 -3.32 -18.97 -13.99
N ILE A 52 -3.26 -19.43 -12.75
CA ILE A 52 -4.09 -18.90 -11.68
C ILE A 52 -3.39 -17.64 -11.18
N HIS A 53 -3.66 -16.50 -11.83
CA HIS A 53 -3.36 -15.18 -11.29
C HIS A 53 -4.35 -14.91 -10.15
N ALA A 54 -3.97 -15.24 -8.92
CA ALA A 54 -4.48 -14.50 -7.79
C ALA A 54 -3.65 -13.20 -7.74
N GLU A 55 -4.13 -12.14 -8.39
CA GLU A 55 -3.52 -10.80 -8.40
C GLU A 55 -3.64 -10.14 -7.02
N THR A 56 -3.06 -10.75 -5.99
CA THR A 56 -2.84 -10.06 -4.72
C THR A 56 -1.70 -9.07 -4.92
N ALA A 57 -2.01 -7.78 -4.80
CA ALA A 57 -1.04 -6.70 -4.87
C ALA A 57 -0.82 -6.12 -3.47
N LEU A 58 0.43 -6.07 -3.03
CA LEU A 58 0.82 -5.43 -1.78
C LEU A 58 1.24 -3.99 -2.06
N TYR A 59 0.66 -3.06 -1.32
CA TYR A 59 1.03 -1.64 -1.39
C TYR A 59 1.48 -1.15 -0.03
N GLU A 60 2.53 -0.34 -0.02
CA GLU A 60 3.00 0.37 1.17
C GLU A 60 2.53 1.81 1.14
N VAL A 61 1.98 2.30 2.24
CA VAL A 61 1.53 3.70 2.40
C VAL A 61 2.02 4.28 3.72
N ARG A 62 2.41 5.56 3.71
CA ARG A 62 2.88 6.24 4.91
C ARG A 62 1.74 6.48 5.89
N VAL A 63 2.02 6.28 7.16
CA VAL A 63 1.09 6.57 8.26
C VAL A 63 0.76 8.06 8.36
N SER A 64 1.72 8.92 8.02
CA SER A 64 1.53 10.37 7.99
C SER A 64 0.45 10.81 7.00
N GLU A 65 0.24 10.04 5.93
CA GLU A 65 -0.81 10.28 4.94
C GLU A 65 -2.09 9.52 5.28
N LEU A 66 -1.97 8.29 5.80
CA LEU A 66 -3.11 7.42 6.09
C LEU A 66 -3.09 6.86 7.51
N ALA A 67 -3.92 7.42 8.38
CA ALA A 67 -3.89 7.10 9.81
C ALA A 67 -4.47 5.70 10.13
N GLN A 68 -5.59 5.32 9.49
CA GLN A 68 -6.37 4.12 9.83
C GLN A 68 -7.02 3.49 8.59
N PRO A 69 -6.24 2.83 7.72
CA PRO A 69 -6.80 2.00 6.65
C PRO A 69 -7.60 0.83 7.24
N ARG A 70 -8.60 0.33 6.52
CA ARG A 70 -9.42 -0.83 6.92
C ARG A 70 -9.65 -1.79 5.76
N PRO A 71 -10.00 -3.04 6.05
CA PRO A 71 -10.56 -3.94 5.05
C PRO A 71 -11.76 -3.31 4.35
N ASP A 72 -11.93 -3.68 3.08
CA ASP A 72 -12.98 -3.24 2.16
C ASP A 72 -12.96 -1.74 1.78
N ASP A 73 -11.94 -0.98 2.19
CA ASP A 73 -11.66 0.32 1.61
C ASP A 73 -11.04 0.20 0.21
N LEU A 74 -11.13 1.26 -0.58
CA LEU A 74 -10.69 1.29 -1.97
C LEU A 74 -9.42 2.12 -2.14
N LEU A 75 -8.53 1.64 -2.99
CA LEU A 75 -7.34 2.33 -3.46
C LEU A 75 -7.38 2.42 -4.98
N THR A 76 -7.46 3.64 -5.52
CA THR A 76 -7.44 3.87 -6.97
C THR A 76 -6.05 4.35 -7.40
N ILE A 77 -5.43 3.65 -8.34
CA ILE A 77 -4.09 3.94 -8.86
C ILE A 77 -4.18 3.93 -10.38
N ASP A 78 -3.76 5.02 -11.05
CA ASP A 78 -3.83 5.15 -12.52
C ASP A 78 -5.20 4.80 -13.14
N GLY A 79 -6.28 5.02 -12.38
CA GLY A 79 -7.65 4.72 -12.79
C GLY A 79 -8.08 3.25 -12.64
N ALA A 80 -7.22 2.39 -12.08
CA ALA A 80 -7.57 1.04 -11.67
C ALA A 80 -7.91 0.99 -10.17
N ASP A 81 -8.95 0.23 -9.83
CA ASP A 81 -9.50 0.13 -8.49
C ASP A 81 -9.05 -1.16 -7.79
N TYR A 82 -8.52 -1.02 -6.58
CA TYR A 82 -8.05 -2.11 -5.73
C TYR A 82 -8.78 -2.07 -4.39
N VAL A 83 -9.33 -3.20 -3.96
CA VAL A 83 -10.01 -3.35 -2.66
C VAL A 83 -9.03 -3.94 -1.66
N ILE A 84 -8.93 -3.33 -0.48
CA ILE A 84 -8.16 -3.88 0.65
C ILE A 84 -8.88 -5.13 1.17
N GLN A 85 -8.25 -6.30 1.09
CA GLN A 85 -8.89 -7.59 1.41
C GLN A 85 -8.54 -8.16 2.79
N GLY A 86 -7.48 -7.66 3.41
CA GLY A 86 -7.00 -8.09 4.72
C GLY A 86 -6.86 -6.92 5.70
N GLU A 87 -6.67 -7.24 6.98
CA GLU A 87 -6.35 -6.22 7.97
C GLU A 87 -5.01 -5.57 7.63
N PRO A 88 -4.94 -4.23 7.47
CA PRO A 88 -3.68 -3.56 7.19
C PRO A 88 -2.63 -3.84 8.26
N GLU A 89 -1.42 -4.16 7.81
CA GLU A 89 -0.35 -4.58 8.70
C GLU A 89 0.67 -3.47 8.92
N ARG A 90 1.18 -3.40 10.15
CA ARG A 90 2.26 -2.49 10.54
C ARG A 90 3.42 -3.31 11.08
N ARG A 91 4.22 -3.84 10.16
CA ARG A 91 5.31 -4.78 10.48
C ARG A 91 6.59 -4.08 10.94
N ASP A 92 6.72 -2.77 10.75
CA ASP A 92 7.93 -2.05 11.11
C ASP A 92 7.94 -1.64 12.61
N PRO A 93 9.09 -1.73 13.31
CA PRO A 93 9.19 -1.38 14.73
C PRO A 93 8.82 0.06 15.06
N HIS A 94 8.97 0.96 14.10
CA HIS A 94 8.68 2.39 14.24
C HIS A 94 7.25 2.75 13.80
N ARG A 95 6.51 1.77 13.27
CA ARG A 95 5.14 1.87 12.76
C ARG A 95 4.95 3.06 11.82
N LEU A 96 5.87 3.27 10.89
CA LEU A 96 5.84 4.40 9.97
C LEU A 96 5.08 4.11 8.67
N VAL A 97 4.89 2.83 8.34
CA VAL A 97 4.28 2.40 7.08
C VAL A 97 3.19 1.38 7.35
N TRP A 98 2.12 1.44 6.56
CA TRP A 98 1.12 0.39 6.44
C TRP A 98 1.41 -0.48 5.22
N THR A 99 1.31 -1.78 5.37
CA THR A 99 1.22 -2.74 4.26
C THR A 99 -0.26 -3.06 4.02
N LEU A 100 -0.73 -2.78 2.81
CA LEU A 100 -2.09 -3.02 2.35
C LEU A 100 -2.09 -4.25 1.44
N ASP A 101 -2.81 -5.28 1.86
CA ASP A 101 -3.13 -6.42 1.00
C ASP A 101 -4.37 -6.09 0.18
N THR A 102 -4.21 -6.03 -1.14
CA THR A 102 -5.25 -5.62 -2.06
C THR A 102 -5.48 -6.62 -3.18
N ARG A 103 -6.69 -6.57 -3.74
CA ARG A 103 -7.08 -7.29 -4.96
C ARG A 103 -7.79 -6.33 -5.92
N PRO A 104 -7.81 -6.61 -7.23
CA PRO A 104 -8.69 -5.90 -8.15
C PRO A 104 -10.15 -5.91 -7.66
N ALA A 105 -10.84 -4.77 -7.81
CA ALA A 105 -12.24 -4.59 -7.43
C ALA A 105 -13.20 -5.47 -8.24
#